data_AF-A0A1X7DKW8-F1
#
_entry.id   AF-A0A1X7DKW8-F1
#
_cell.length_a   1.000
_cell.length_b   1.000
_cell.length_c   1.000
_cell.angle_alpha   90.00
_cell.angle_beta   90.00
_cell.angle_gamma   90.00
#
_symmetry.space_group_name_H-M   'P 1'
#
loop_
_entity.id
_entity.type
_entity.pdbx_description
1 polymer ?
#
loop_
_entity_poly.entity_id
_entity_poly.type
_entity_poly.pdbx_seq_one_letter_code
_entity_poly.pdbx_strand_id
1 'polypeptide(L)'
;MFRARRVRVRVPVRVQQEIDRFLGIGAVQIAELELDGGGVLRPGPGSPPVTHGEVFVLVRRGGRPVGTLLGRVPEGADPKAVLLALATREHGGGPIASVSALAVPSVTVVVATRERSAQLAHALDSLLAQDHPDFEIVVVDNAPVTDATRDLVTHKYAERVRYVTEPVPGLAVAHNRGVAEARGEVIAFTDDDVVADPRWLTELTAPFAADPGLGCATGLILPARLRTPAQVLLESHGGFAKGFTARTYDPYDPPADEPLFPFTAGRFGSGANMAFRTAVLRAVGGFDPATGAGTRARGGDDLYGFVRVLAQGHRLHYTPRALVWHHHRETWRDLETQAFGYGAGLTAYLTAVLVNRPALLPAFLARLPRGAAYARSLTASREADGGGSAGAGGDPAGADGGPAGADGGPAGADGGPAGAGGGPAGADVPGGHDSRTHAWPRRLSRLQRRGMLYGPVGYLRARRALRGVPLGVSGAGGAGVSFAGVSFTGVSVGDRGDGSVGPREGSR
;
A
#
# COMPACT_ATOMS: atom_id res chain seq x y z
N MET A 1 -9.93 -31.56 -38.33
CA MET A 1 -8.77 -31.83 -37.46
C MET A 1 -7.92 -30.56 -37.34
N PHE A 2 -8.25 -29.64 -36.44
CA PHE A 2 -7.50 -28.39 -36.24
C PHE A 2 -6.36 -28.61 -35.25
N ARG A 3 -5.11 -28.62 -35.72
CA ARG A 3 -3.92 -28.66 -34.86
C ARG A 3 -3.71 -27.28 -34.21
N ALA A 4 -3.98 -27.18 -32.92
CA ALA A 4 -3.60 -26.02 -32.11
C ALA A 4 -2.07 -25.91 -32.04
N ARG A 5 -1.51 -24.85 -32.65
CA ARG A 5 -0.10 -24.48 -32.45
C ARG A 5 0.07 -23.94 -31.04
N ARG A 6 0.57 -24.76 -30.11
CA ARG A 6 1.10 -24.27 -28.83
C ARG A 6 2.34 -23.42 -29.13
N VAL A 7 2.20 -22.10 -29.04
CA VAL A 7 3.35 -21.18 -29.04
C VAL A 7 4.08 -21.39 -27.71
N ARG A 8 5.13 -22.23 -27.72
CA ARG A 8 6.12 -22.27 -26.63
C ARG A 8 6.91 -20.98 -26.68
N VAL A 9 6.57 -20.02 -25.82
CA VAL A 9 7.40 -18.85 -25.57
C VAL A 9 8.71 -19.37 -24.96
N ARG A 10 9.82 -19.35 -25.73
CA ARG A 10 11.15 -19.70 -25.22
C ARG A 10 11.57 -18.62 -24.23
N VAL A 11 11.59 -18.97 -22.94
CA VAL A 11 12.20 -18.14 -21.90
C VAL A 11 13.72 -18.20 -22.09
N PRO A 12 14.45 -17.06 -22.17
CA PRO A 12 15.89 -17.06 -22.32
C PRO A 12 16.57 -17.84 -21.18
N VAL A 13 17.62 -18.61 -21.48
CA VAL A 13 18.30 -19.51 -20.52
C VAL A 13 18.72 -18.80 -19.23
N ARG A 14 19.21 -17.55 -19.30
CA ARG A 14 19.57 -16.75 -18.11
C ARG A 14 18.36 -16.39 -17.24
N VAL A 15 17.19 -16.18 -17.84
CA VAL A 15 15.93 -15.89 -17.13
C VAL A 15 15.40 -17.17 -16.49
N GLN A 16 15.53 -18.32 -17.14
CA GLN A 16 15.20 -19.62 -16.56
C GLN A 16 16.08 -19.91 -15.35
N GLN A 17 17.39 -19.65 -15.43
CA GLN A 17 18.33 -19.83 -14.31
C GLN A 17 18.04 -18.90 -13.11
N GLU A 18 17.61 -17.66 -13.35
CA GLU A 18 17.11 -16.78 -12.28
C GLU A 18 15.83 -17.37 -11.66
N ILE A 19 14.85 -17.75 -12.48
CA ILE A 19 13.61 -18.39 -12.02
C ILE A 19 13.91 -19.65 -11.21
N ASP A 20 14.78 -20.54 -11.68
CA ASP A 20 15.11 -21.82 -11.04
C ASP A 20 15.81 -21.62 -9.68
N ARG A 21 16.67 -20.60 -9.55
CA ARG A 21 17.25 -20.19 -8.25
C ARG A 21 16.17 -19.76 -7.26
N PHE A 22 15.12 -19.08 -7.74
CA PHE A 22 14.00 -18.63 -6.91
C PHE A 22 12.95 -19.74 -6.67
N LEU A 23 12.78 -20.70 -7.58
CA LEU A 23 11.96 -21.89 -7.37
C LEU A 23 12.46 -22.78 -6.21
N GLY A 24 13.71 -22.58 -5.77
CA GLY A 24 14.27 -23.19 -4.56
C GLY A 24 13.84 -22.52 -3.24
N ILE A 25 13.08 -21.42 -3.27
CA ILE A 25 12.49 -20.81 -2.08
C ILE A 25 11.37 -21.72 -1.58
N GLY A 26 11.57 -22.30 -0.39
CA GLY A 26 10.58 -23.15 0.26
C GLY A 26 9.30 -22.40 0.62
N ALA A 27 8.19 -23.13 0.74
CA ALA A 27 6.94 -22.56 1.23
C ALA A 27 7.12 -22.06 2.67
N VAL A 28 6.61 -20.87 2.95
CA VAL A 28 6.56 -20.30 4.30
C VAL A 28 5.14 -20.47 4.84
N GLN A 29 5.03 -21.07 6.02
CA GLN A 29 3.75 -21.24 6.72
C GLN A 29 3.29 -19.88 7.25
N ILE A 30 1.98 -19.66 7.34
CA ILE A 30 1.39 -18.43 7.90
C ILE A 30 0.70 -18.78 9.20
N ALA A 31 1.00 -18.01 10.25
CA ALA A 31 0.44 -18.21 11.58
C ALA A 31 0.12 -16.89 12.27
N GLU A 32 -0.67 -16.99 13.32
CA GLU A 32 -1.01 -15.91 14.24
C GLU A 32 -0.69 -16.34 15.65
N LEU A 33 -0.09 -15.45 16.44
CA LEU A 33 0.26 -15.71 17.82
C LEU A 33 -0.24 -14.58 18.72
N GLU A 34 -1.20 -14.90 19.58
CA GLU A 34 -1.65 -14.01 20.67
C GLU A 34 -0.69 -14.17 21.85
N LEU A 35 -0.05 -13.08 22.28
CA LEU A 35 0.91 -13.09 23.40
C LEU A 35 0.22 -13.20 24.76
N ASP A 36 -1.00 -12.66 24.89
CA ASP A 36 -1.71 -12.69 26.17
C ASP A 36 -2.16 -14.11 26.55
N GLY A 37 -2.42 -14.33 27.84
CA GLY A 37 -2.98 -15.61 28.33
C GLY A 37 -2.06 -16.83 28.16
N GLY A 38 -0.74 -16.63 28.06
CA GLY A 38 0.24 -17.73 27.94
C GLY A 38 0.45 -18.23 26.51
N GLY A 39 0.14 -17.40 25.50
CA GLY A 39 0.41 -17.69 24.10
C GLY A 39 -0.69 -18.53 23.45
N VAL A 40 -1.38 -18.02 22.43
CA VAL A 40 -2.30 -18.83 21.60
C VAL A 40 -1.82 -18.78 20.15
N LEU A 41 -1.28 -19.90 19.67
CA LEU A 41 -0.87 -20.08 18.28
C LEU A 41 -2.05 -20.60 17.45
N ARG A 42 -2.33 -19.94 16.33
CA ARG A 42 -3.35 -20.33 15.35
C ARG A 42 -2.73 -20.33 13.95
N PRO A 43 -3.19 -21.21 13.03
CA PRO A 43 -2.84 -21.05 11.64
C PRO A 43 -3.45 -19.76 11.08
N GLY A 44 -2.77 -19.13 10.12
CA GLY A 44 -3.33 -17.99 9.40
C GLY A 44 -4.56 -18.38 8.56
N PRO A 45 -5.31 -17.40 8.03
CA PRO A 45 -6.56 -17.69 7.32
C PRO A 45 -6.39 -18.67 6.15
N GLY A 46 -7.14 -19.78 6.20
CA GLY A 46 -7.07 -20.84 5.19
C GLY A 46 -5.72 -21.58 5.13
N SER A 47 -4.87 -21.45 6.16
CA SER A 47 -3.62 -22.21 6.29
C SER A 47 -3.81 -23.48 7.13
N PRO A 48 -3.03 -24.55 6.86
CA PRO A 48 -3.03 -25.72 7.72
C PRO A 48 -2.37 -25.42 9.08
N PRO A 49 -2.56 -26.28 10.10
CA PRO A 49 -1.82 -26.19 11.37
C PRO A 49 -0.31 -26.08 11.15
N VAL A 50 0.35 -25.27 11.99
CA VAL A 50 1.80 -25.03 11.93
C VAL A 50 2.56 -26.31 12.32
N THR A 51 3.58 -26.64 11.54
CA THR A 51 4.49 -27.77 11.76
C THR A 51 5.95 -27.27 11.82
N HIS A 52 6.92 -28.07 11.36
CA HIS A 52 8.32 -27.67 11.27
C HIS A 52 8.59 -26.82 10.01
N GLY A 53 9.70 -26.09 9.98
CA GLY A 53 10.13 -25.25 8.85
C GLY A 53 9.93 -23.75 9.10
N GLU A 54 9.94 -22.97 8.02
CA GLU A 54 9.80 -21.50 8.06
C GLU A 54 8.33 -21.09 8.29
N VAL A 55 8.12 -20.16 9.21
CA VAL A 55 6.80 -19.66 9.62
C VAL A 55 6.82 -18.14 9.72
N PHE A 56 6.01 -17.47 8.91
CA PHE A 56 5.70 -16.06 9.05
C PHE A 56 4.55 -15.92 10.04
N VAL A 57 4.79 -15.19 11.13
CA VAL A 57 3.86 -15.07 12.26
C VAL A 57 3.42 -13.63 12.39
N LEU A 58 2.10 -13.39 12.35
CA LEU A 58 1.52 -12.17 12.90
C LEU A 58 1.48 -12.29 14.42
N VAL A 59 2.08 -11.32 15.11
CA VAL A 59 2.06 -11.25 16.57
C VAL A 59 0.96 -10.30 17.02
N ARG A 60 0.15 -10.76 17.97
CA ARG A 60 -0.98 -10.03 18.54
C ARG A 60 -0.83 -9.84 20.04
N ARG A 61 -1.46 -8.79 20.53
CA ARG A 61 -1.76 -8.57 21.95
C ARG A 61 -3.16 -8.00 22.08
N GLY A 62 -3.97 -8.51 22.99
CA GLY A 62 -5.37 -8.11 23.17
C GLY A 62 -6.20 -8.24 21.87
N GLY A 63 -5.86 -9.22 21.02
CA GLY A 63 -6.46 -9.42 19.71
C GLY A 63 -6.00 -8.46 18.61
N ARG A 64 -5.08 -7.53 18.89
CA ARG A 64 -4.63 -6.51 17.93
C ARG A 64 -3.23 -6.79 17.37
N PRO A 65 -2.96 -6.49 16.09
CA PRO A 65 -1.63 -6.60 15.50
C PRO A 65 -0.61 -5.70 16.22
N VAL A 66 0.53 -6.26 16.61
CA VAL A 66 1.65 -5.49 17.20
C VAL A 66 2.98 -5.66 16.45
N GLY A 67 3.10 -6.71 15.63
CA GLY A 67 4.32 -6.97 14.89
C GLY A 67 4.19 -8.23 14.03
N THR A 68 5.24 -8.53 13.29
CA THR A 68 5.42 -9.79 12.56
C THR A 68 6.83 -10.29 12.77
N LEU A 69 7.00 -11.60 12.81
CA LEU A 69 8.31 -12.23 12.80
C LEU A 69 8.37 -13.37 11.79
N LEU A 70 9.58 -13.70 11.36
CA LEU A 70 9.86 -14.91 10.59
C LEU A 70 10.63 -15.87 11.50
N GLY A 71 9.98 -16.96 11.89
CA GLY A 71 10.55 -17.97 12.78
C GLY A 71 10.78 -19.29 12.06
N ARG A 72 11.83 -20.02 12.44
CA ARG A 72 12.06 -21.39 11.98
C ARG A 72 11.78 -22.38 13.11
N VAL A 73 10.85 -23.30 12.88
CA VAL A 73 10.52 -24.38 13.82
C VAL A 73 11.36 -25.62 13.50
N PRO A 74 12.25 -26.08 14.40
CA PRO A 74 13.01 -27.31 14.18
C PRO A 74 12.10 -28.55 14.10
N GLU A 75 12.56 -29.58 13.41
CA GLU A 75 11.85 -30.86 13.38
C GLU A 75 11.75 -31.46 14.79
N GLY A 76 10.56 -31.92 15.18
CA GLY A 76 10.27 -32.46 16.50
C GLY A 76 10.08 -31.43 17.62
N ALA A 77 10.28 -30.14 17.37
CA ALA A 77 10.01 -29.09 18.36
C ALA A 77 8.51 -28.73 18.41
N ASP A 78 8.04 -28.26 19.58
CA ASP A 78 6.71 -27.66 19.71
C ASP A 78 6.69 -26.27 19.03
N PRO A 79 5.90 -26.08 17.94
CA PRO A 79 5.82 -24.79 17.26
C PRO A 79 5.38 -23.64 18.18
N LYS A 80 4.45 -23.90 19.11
CA LYS A 80 3.96 -22.86 20.02
C LYS A 80 5.09 -22.37 20.92
N ALA A 81 5.81 -23.28 21.58
CA ALA A 81 6.90 -22.92 22.47
C ALA A 81 8.00 -22.11 21.76
N VAL A 82 8.41 -22.53 20.56
CA VAL A 82 9.46 -21.86 19.78
C VAL A 82 9.02 -20.44 19.38
N LEU A 83 7.85 -20.32 18.75
CA LEU A 83 7.37 -19.04 18.23
C LEU A 83 7.00 -18.07 19.35
N LEU A 84 6.47 -18.57 20.48
CA LEU A 84 6.17 -17.73 21.64
C LEU A 84 7.42 -17.16 22.28
N ALA A 85 8.49 -17.94 22.39
CA ALA A 85 9.77 -17.46 22.91
C ALA A 85 10.36 -16.36 22.03
N LEU A 86 10.30 -16.52 20.70
CA LEU A 86 10.75 -15.49 19.75
C LEU A 86 9.90 -14.22 19.86
N ALA A 87 8.58 -14.35 19.78
CA ALA A 87 7.67 -13.20 19.82
C ALA A 87 7.73 -12.43 21.14
N THR A 88 7.92 -13.13 22.27
CA THR A 88 8.06 -12.46 23.58
C THR A 88 9.34 -11.64 23.66
N ARG A 89 10.43 -12.10 23.03
CA ARG A 89 11.70 -11.35 23.00
C ARG A 89 11.60 -10.09 22.14
N GLU A 90 10.97 -10.18 20.98
CA GLU A 90 10.90 -9.08 20.00
C GLU A 90 9.75 -8.11 20.29
N HIS A 91 8.67 -8.57 20.92
CA HIS A 91 7.45 -7.77 21.08
C HIS A 91 6.92 -7.72 22.52
N GLY A 92 7.65 -8.20 23.53
CA GLY A 92 7.19 -8.33 24.93
C GLY A 92 6.87 -7.02 25.69
N GLY A 93 7.08 -5.83 25.10
CA GLY A 93 6.90 -4.55 25.78
C GLY A 93 5.58 -3.82 25.48
N GLY A 94 5.06 -3.09 26.49
CA GLY A 94 4.13 -1.96 26.33
C GLY A 94 2.62 -2.26 26.52
N PRO A 95 1.89 -1.47 27.32
CA PRO A 95 0.43 -1.56 27.38
C PRO A 95 -0.19 -1.13 26.04
N ILE A 96 -1.16 -1.89 25.54
CA ILE A 96 -1.99 -1.42 24.42
C ILE A 96 -3.00 -0.44 24.97
N ALA A 97 -3.00 0.78 24.44
CA ALA A 97 -4.05 1.74 24.72
C ALA A 97 -5.40 1.16 24.30
N SER A 98 -6.28 0.96 25.29
CA SER A 98 -7.69 0.69 25.09
C SER A 98 -8.31 1.91 24.42
N VAL A 99 -9.00 1.70 23.30
CA VAL A 99 -9.78 2.77 22.65
C VAL A 99 -11.17 2.70 23.27
N SER A 100 -11.57 3.80 23.90
CA SER A 100 -12.91 3.96 24.47
C SER A 100 -13.97 3.85 23.37
N ALA A 101 -15.13 3.29 23.71
CA ALA A 101 -16.29 3.18 22.85
C ALA A 101 -16.83 4.58 22.49
N LEU A 102 -16.30 5.17 21.42
CA LEU A 102 -16.95 6.29 20.74
C LEU A 102 -18.11 5.75 19.89
N ALA A 103 -19.07 6.61 19.57
CA ALA A 103 -20.12 6.28 18.61
C ALA A 103 -19.46 5.95 17.26
N VAL A 104 -19.60 4.70 16.82
CA VAL A 104 -19.02 4.21 15.56
C VAL A 104 -19.89 4.67 14.38
N PRO A 105 -19.30 5.19 13.28
CA PRO A 105 -20.06 5.68 12.15
C PRO A 105 -20.71 4.53 11.38
N SER A 106 -21.87 4.75 10.77
CA SER A 106 -22.45 3.79 9.82
C SER A 106 -21.53 3.57 8.61
N VAL A 107 -21.42 2.34 8.11
CA VAL A 107 -20.45 2.00 7.04
C VAL A 107 -21.08 1.28 5.86
N THR A 108 -20.71 1.68 4.64
CA THR A 108 -20.89 0.85 3.45
C THR A 108 -19.55 0.22 3.07
N VAL A 109 -19.45 -1.11 3.11
CA VAL A 109 -18.31 -1.85 2.58
C VAL A 109 -18.55 -2.11 1.09
N VAL A 110 -17.64 -1.67 0.23
CA VAL A 110 -17.67 -1.89 -1.21
C VAL A 110 -16.61 -2.91 -1.59
N VAL A 111 -17.03 -3.97 -2.27
CA VAL A 111 -16.14 -4.98 -2.87
C VAL A 111 -16.37 -5.00 -4.37
N ALA A 112 -15.38 -4.54 -5.13
CA ALA A 112 -15.40 -4.64 -6.58
C ALA A 112 -14.82 -5.99 -7.01
N THR A 113 -15.50 -6.68 -7.93
CA THR A 113 -15.10 -8.01 -8.38
C THR A 113 -15.33 -8.19 -9.87
N ARG A 114 -14.60 -9.12 -10.48
CA ARG A 114 -14.82 -9.55 -11.86
C ARG A 114 -14.31 -10.97 -12.07
N GLU A 115 -15.23 -11.89 -12.38
CA GLU A 115 -14.92 -13.29 -12.72
C GLU A 115 -14.07 -14.01 -11.63
N ARG A 116 -14.37 -13.71 -10.35
CA ARG A 116 -13.64 -14.22 -9.17
C ARG A 116 -14.58 -14.65 -8.03
N SER A 117 -15.70 -15.27 -8.39
CA SER A 117 -16.74 -15.65 -7.42
C SER A 117 -16.20 -16.52 -6.26
N ALA A 118 -15.22 -17.40 -6.52
CA ALA A 118 -14.62 -18.22 -5.46
C ALA A 118 -13.84 -17.38 -4.42
N GLN A 119 -13.00 -16.44 -4.86
CA GLN A 119 -12.29 -15.53 -3.95
C GLN A 119 -13.26 -14.61 -3.23
N LEU A 120 -14.24 -14.06 -3.96
CA LEU A 120 -15.29 -13.21 -3.41
C LEU A 120 -16.04 -13.91 -2.27
N ALA A 121 -16.36 -15.20 -2.40
CA ALA A 121 -17.03 -15.95 -1.35
C ALA A 121 -16.23 -15.95 -0.03
N HIS A 122 -14.90 -16.14 -0.12
CA HIS A 122 -14.04 -16.08 1.06
C HIS A 122 -13.98 -14.67 1.67
N ALA A 123 -13.89 -13.63 0.83
CA ALA A 123 -13.92 -12.25 1.29
C ALA A 123 -15.25 -11.93 2.00
N LEU A 124 -16.39 -12.28 1.39
CA LEU A 124 -17.73 -12.06 1.96
C LEU A 124 -17.93 -12.82 3.27
N ASP A 125 -17.50 -14.08 3.36
CA ASP A 125 -17.57 -14.86 4.61
C ASP A 125 -16.81 -14.16 5.76
N SER A 126 -15.67 -13.52 5.47
CA SER A 126 -14.91 -12.74 6.47
C SER A 126 -15.54 -11.37 6.80
N LEU A 127 -16.17 -10.72 5.83
CA LEU A 127 -16.87 -9.45 6.01
C LEU A 127 -18.18 -9.61 6.82
N LEU A 128 -18.83 -10.77 6.74
CA LEU A 128 -20.00 -11.08 7.56
C LEU A 128 -19.65 -11.39 9.02
N ALA A 129 -18.37 -11.66 9.31
CA ALA A 129 -17.86 -11.94 10.65
C ALA A 129 -17.34 -10.69 11.40
N GLN A 130 -17.54 -9.49 10.85
CA GLN A 130 -17.07 -8.24 11.46
C GLN A 130 -17.81 -7.91 12.76
N ASP A 131 -17.10 -7.34 13.72
CA ASP A 131 -17.65 -6.87 15.01
C ASP A 131 -18.32 -5.49 14.94
N HIS A 132 -18.34 -4.86 13.77
CA HIS A 132 -18.93 -3.55 13.57
C HIS A 132 -20.48 -3.63 13.63
N PRO A 133 -21.15 -2.80 14.45
CA PRO A 133 -22.58 -2.95 14.71
C PRO A 133 -23.49 -2.44 13.58
N ASP A 134 -23.03 -1.49 12.78
CA ASP A 134 -23.87 -0.84 11.75
C ASP A 134 -23.14 -0.74 10.40
N PHE A 135 -23.36 -1.73 9.54
CA PHE A 135 -22.79 -1.71 8.19
C PHE A 135 -23.62 -2.49 7.17
N GLU A 136 -23.47 -2.10 5.90
CA GLU A 136 -23.95 -2.85 4.74
C GLU A 136 -22.78 -3.26 3.84
N ILE A 137 -22.97 -4.32 3.05
CA ILE A 137 -22.00 -4.77 2.04
C ILE A 137 -22.60 -4.58 0.65
N VAL A 138 -21.87 -3.93 -0.24
CA VAL A 138 -22.21 -3.76 -1.65
C VAL A 138 -21.14 -4.44 -2.50
N VAL A 139 -21.54 -5.49 -3.22
CA VAL A 139 -20.71 -6.12 -4.25
C VAL A 139 -20.98 -5.43 -5.58
N VAL A 140 -19.92 -4.90 -6.18
CA VAL A 140 -19.97 -4.32 -7.53
C VAL A 140 -19.32 -5.29 -8.51
N ASP A 141 -20.14 -5.99 -9.28
CA ASP A 141 -19.68 -6.88 -10.35
C ASP A 141 -19.35 -6.07 -11.61
N ASN A 142 -18.06 -6.00 -11.96
CA ASN A 142 -17.55 -5.07 -12.95
C ASN A 142 -17.38 -5.71 -14.33
N ALA A 143 -18.19 -5.26 -15.28
CA ALA A 143 -18.26 -5.75 -16.66
C ALA A 143 -18.26 -7.30 -16.73
N PRO A 144 -19.20 -7.96 -16.01
CA PRO A 144 -19.30 -9.40 -16.00
C PRO A 144 -19.56 -9.94 -17.39
N VAL A 145 -18.96 -11.09 -17.68
CA VAL A 145 -19.23 -11.87 -18.90
C VAL A 145 -19.97 -13.17 -18.57
N THR A 146 -19.98 -13.58 -17.31
CA THR A 146 -20.79 -14.69 -16.79
C THR A 146 -21.70 -14.22 -15.66
N ASP A 147 -22.68 -15.06 -15.32
CA ASP A 147 -23.61 -14.79 -14.22
C ASP A 147 -23.11 -15.31 -12.86
N ALA A 148 -21.88 -15.87 -12.80
CA ALA A 148 -21.38 -16.60 -11.64
C ALA A 148 -21.30 -15.74 -10.36
N THR A 149 -20.94 -14.46 -10.47
CA THR A 149 -20.93 -13.53 -9.33
C THR A 149 -22.34 -13.23 -8.85
N ARG A 150 -23.26 -12.94 -9.79
CA ARG A 150 -24.66 -12.67 -9.48
C ARG A 150 -25.28 -13.87 -8.77
N ASP A 151 -25.12 -15.06 -9.33
CA ASP A 151 -25.67 -16.30 -8.78
C ASP A 151 -25.11 -16.60 -7.40
N LEU A 152 -23.79 -16.38 -7.19
CA LEU A 152 -23.20 -16.52 -5.85
C LEU A 152 -23.88 -15.59 -4.84
N VAL A 153 -24.01 -14.31 -5.15
CA VAL A 153 -24.56 -13.32 -4.20
C VAL A 153 -26.04 -13.58 -3.97
N THR A 154 -26.83 -13.86 -5.01
CA THR A 154 -28.28 -14.07 -4.88
C THR A 154 -28.63 -15.37 -4.15
N HIS A 155 -27.85 -16.44 -4.31
CA HIS A 155 -28.18 -17.72 -3.68
C HIS A 155 -27.57 -17.88 -2.28
N LYS A 156 -26.36 -17.36 -2.03
CA LYS A 156 -25.66 -17.54 -0.74
C LYS A 156 -25.76 -16.33 0.19
N TYR A 157 -25.89 -15.11 -0.34
CA TYR A 157 -25.65 -13.88 0.43
C TYR A 157 -26.77 -12.82 0.35
N ALA A 158 -27.90 -13.10 -0.31
CA ALA A 158 -28.91 -12.10 -0.66
C ALA A 158 -29.46 -11.28 0.51
N GLU A 159 -29.56 -11.87 1.71
CA GLU A 159 -30.11 -11.19 2.89
C GLU A 159 -29.15 -10.15 3.50
N ARG A 160 -27.85 -10.26 3.21
CA ARG A 160 -26.80 -9.48 3.88
C ARG A 160 -25.91 -8.68 2.92
N VAL A 161 -25.99 -8.97 1.62
CA VAL A 161 -25.13 -8.38 0.60
C VAL A 161 -25.97 -7.84 -0.56
N ARG A 162 -25.78 -6.57 -0.88
CA ARG A 162 -26.38 -5.93 -2.05
C ARG A 162 -25.53 -6.20 -3.28
N TYR A 163 -26.12 -6.78 -4.31
CA TYR A 163 -25.47 -6.98 -5.61
C TYR A 163 -25.76 -5.81 -6.55
N VAL A 164 -24.73 -5.27 -7.19
CA VAL A 164 -24.84 -4.21 -8.19
C VAL A 164 -23.92 -4.52 -9.37
N THR A 165 -24.40 -4.30 -10.60
CA THR A 165 -23.58 -4.42 -11.80
C THR A 165 -23.06 -3.06 -12.26
N GLU A 166 -21.79 -3.01 -12.69
CA GLU A 166 -21.21 -1.87 -13.41
C GLU A 166 -20.74 -2.33 -14.80
N PRO A 167 -21.43 -1.98 -15.90
CA PRO A 167 -21.12 -2.50 -17.23
C PRO A 167 -19.81 -1.98 -17.82
N VAL A 168 -19.30 -0.83 -17.38
CA VAL A 168 -18.07 -0.23 -17.92
C VAL A 168 -16.85 -0.79 -17.18
N PRO A 169 -15.89 -1.41 -17.87
CA PRO A 169 -14.74 -2.04 -17.21
C PRO A 169 -13.78 -1.00 -16.61
N GLY A 170 -13.31 -1.28 -15.39
CA GLY A 170 -12.31 -0.50 -14.69
C GLY A 170 -12.58 -0.46 -13.19
N LEU A 171 -11.54 -0.71 -12.38
CA LEU A 171 -11.68 -0.74 -10.91
C LEU A 171 -12.20 0.59 -10.35
N ALA A 172 -11.65 1.72 -10.80
CA ALA A 172 -12.11 3.05 -10.40
C ALA A 172 -13.59 3.29 -10.79
N VAL A 173 -14.04 2.73 -11.91
CA VAL A 173 -15.44 2.84 -12.35
C VAL A 173 -16.35 2.02 -11.44
N ALA A 174 -15.93 0.79 -11.09
CA ALA A 174 -16.64 -0.05 -10.13
C ALA A 174 -16.68 0.57 -8.73
N HIS A 175 -15.57 1.11 -8.24
CA HIS A 175 -15.52 1.86 -6.98
C HIS A 175 -16.47 3.05 -6.99
N ASN A 176 -16.51 3.82 -8.09
CA ASN A 176 -17.45 4.93 -8.23
C ASN A 176 -18.90 4.48 -8.26
N ARG A 177 -19.21 3.32 -8.84
CA ARG A 177 -20.54 2.73 -8.71
C ARG A 177 -20.86 2.43 -7.26
N GLY A 178 -19.92 1.85 -6.51
CA GLY A 178 -20.04 1.67 -5.06
C GLY A 178 -20.28 2.98 -4.29
N VAL A 179 -19.56 4.06 -4.65
CA VAL A 179 -19.74 5.40 -4.04
C VAL A 179 -21.16 5.94 -4.27
N ALA A 180 -21.74 5.71 -5.45
CA ALA A 180 -23.10 6.11 -5.77
C ALA A 180 -24.14 5.32 -4.97
N GLU A 181 -23.87 4.04 -4.67
CA GLU A 181 -24.78 3.13 -3.97
C GLU A 181 -24.67 3.18 -2.44
N ALA A 182 -23.58 3.76 -1.92
CA ALA A 182 -23.26 3.81 -0.51
C ALA A 182 -24.22 4.69 0.30
N ARG A 183 -24.65 4.18 1.46
CA ARG A 183 -25.56 4.85 2.40
C ARG A 183 -24.88 5.20 3.73
N GLY A 184 -23.77 4.55 4.07
CA GLY A 184 -23.03 4.82 5.31
C GLY A 184 -22.36 6.18 5.31
N GLU A 185 -22.09 6.70 6.51
CA GLU A 185 -21.27 7.89 6.73
C GLU A 185 -19.81 7.71 6.27
N VAL A 186 -19.33 6.47 6.32
CA VAL A 186 -18.03 6.03 5.82
C VAL A 186 -18.21 4.97 4.73
N ILE A 187 -17.38 5.02 3.69
CA ILE A 187 -17.24 3.95 2.70
C ILE A 187 -15.91 3.25 2.93
N ALA A 188 -15.94 1.96 3.21
CA ALA A 188 -14.75 1.11 3.27
C ALA A 188 -14.61 0.32 1.96
N PHE A 189 -13.39 0.21 1.44
CA PHE A 189 -13.06 -0.55 0.24
C PHE A 189 -12.10 -1.67 0.61
N THR A 190 -12.37 -2.85 0.07
CA THR A 190 -11.47 -3.98 0.13
C THR A 190 -11.63 -4.86 -1.11
N ASP A 191 -10.63 -5.69 -1.40
CA ASP A 191 -10.58 -6.48 -2.64
C ASP A 191 -11.27 -7.85 -2.47
N ASP A 192 -11.64 -8.47 -3.59
CA ASP A 192 -12.25 -9.81 -3.59
C ASP A 192 -11.27 -10.95 -3.25
N ASP A 193 -9.97 -10.66 -3.16
CA ASP A 193 -8.89 -11.58 -2.85
C ASP A 193 -8.25 -11.31 -1.46
N VAL A 194 -9.01 -10.71 -0.54
CA VAL A 194 -8.63 -10.55 0.86
C VAL A 194 -9.49 -11.36 1.83
N VAL A 195 -8.94 -11.58 3.03
CA VAL A 195 -9.69 -12.03 4.21
C VAL A 195 -9.58 -10.94 5.27
N ALA A 196 -10.70 -10.31 5.63
CA ALA A 196 -10.73 -9.27 6.64
C ALA A 196 -10.58 -9.85 8.05
N ASP A 197 -9.75 -9.22 8.88
CA ASP A 197 -9.69 -9.53 10.31
C ASP A 197 -11.05 -9.28 10.98
N PRO A 198 -11.50 -10.06 11.98
CA PRO A 198 -12.81 -9.85 12.62
C PRO A 198 -13.03 -8.43 13.18
N ARG A 199 -11.95 -7.70 13.51
CA ARG A 199 -11.99 -6.32 14.01
C ARG A 199 -11.69 -5.28 12.93
N TRP A 200 -11.48 -5.70 11.68
CA TRP A 200 -11.01 -4.86 10.59
C TRP A 200 -11.85 -3.60 10.43
N LEU A 201 -13.17 -3.76 10.33
CA LEU A 201 -14.08 -2.65 10.02
C LEU A 201 -14.15 -1.64 11.17
N THR A 202 -14.22 -2.12 12.41
CA THR A 202 -14.19 -1.29 13.62
C THR A 202 -12.87 -0.53 13.75
N GLU A 203 -11.74 -1.19 13.55
CA GLU A 203 -10.42 -0.56 13.67
C GLU A 203 -10.12 0.41 12.51
N LEU A 204 -10.66 0.15 11.31
CA LEU A 204 -10.50 1.02 10.14
C LEU A 204 -11.34 2.30 10.25
N THR A 205 -12.51 2.20 10.89
CA THR A 205 -13.49 3.29 10.95
C THR A 205 -13.40 4.12 12.24
N ALA A 206 -12.84 3.57 13.31
CA ALA A 206 -12.63 4.28 14.58
C ALA A 206 -11.94 5.67 14.44
N PRO A 207 -10.94 5.87 13.54
CA PRO A 207 -10.34 7.18 13.33
C PRO A 207 -11.32 8.28 12.89
N PHE A 208 -12.39 7.94 12.16
CA PHE A 208 -13.39 8.93 11.70
C PHE A 208 -14.27 9.46 12.83
N ALA A 209 -14.52 8.63 13.85
CA ALA A 209 -15.24 9.05 15.06
C ALA A 209 -14.38 9.97 15.93
N ALA A 210 -13.07 9.71 15.98
CA ALA A 210 -12.13 10.51 16.76
C ALA A 210 -11.78 11.86 16.10
N ASP A 211 -11.88 11.96 14.77
CA ASP A 211 -11.46 13.14 14.02
C ASP A 211 -12.46 13.57 12.93
N PRO A 212 -13.24 14.64 13.17
CA PRO A 212 -14.12 15.24 12.18
C PRO A 212 -13.41 15.73 10.90
N GLY A 213 -12.13 16.07 10.97
CA GLY A 213 -11.32 16.54 9.83
C GLY A 213 -10.71 15.41 9.00
N LEU A 214 -10.89 14.15 9.41
CA LEU A 214 -10.39 12.99 8.69
C LEU A 214 -11.24 12.70 7.45
N GLY A 215 -10.59 12.70 6.30
CA GLY A 215 -11.20 12.36 5.01
C GLY A 215 -10.95 10.91 4.59
N CYS A 216 -9.83 10.32 5.02
CA CYS A 216 -9.41 8.98 4.61
C CYS A 216 -8.71 8.22 5.74
N ALA A 217 -8.93 6.92 5.84
CA ALA A 217 -8.15 6.01 6.66
C ALA A 217 -7.66 4.82 5.82
N THR A 218 -6.54 4.23 6.19
CA THR A 218 -5.96 3.05 5.53
C THR A 218 -5.46 2.06 6.59
N GLY A 219 -5.31 0.80 6.21
CA GLY A 219 -4.95 -0.26 7.14
C GLY A 219 -3.78 -1.15 6.74
N LEU A 220 -3.42 -2.05 7.64
CA LEU A 220 -2.36 -3.05 7.46
C LEU A 220 -2.82 -4.15 6.48
N ILE A 221 -1.91 -4.54 5.60
CA ILE A 221 -2.12 -5.64 4.65
C ILE A 221 -0.96 -6.63 4.81
N LEU A 222 -1.28 -7.88 5.15
CA LEU A 222 -0.31 -8.97 5.32
C LEU A 222 -0.58 -10.12 4.34
N PRO A 223 0.41 -10.97 4.03
CA PRO A 223 0.23 -12.09 3.11
C PRO A 223 -0.65 -13.19 3.72
N ALA A 224 -1.74 -13.56 3.05
CA ALA A 224 -2.56 -14.71 3.45
C ALA A 224 -1.83 -16.05 3.20
N ARG A 225 -0.91 -16.08 2.22
CA ARG A 225 -0.18 -17.29 1.79
C ARG A 225 1.19 -16.92 1.20
N LEU A 226 2.19 -17.74 1.51
CA LEU A 226 3.56 -17.63 0.99
C LEU A 226 4.06 -19.00 0.50
N ARG A 227 3.31 -19.63 -0.41
CA ARG A 227 3.59 -21.00 -0.89
C ARG A 227 4.43 -21.03 -2.16
N THR A 228 4.45 -19.94 -2.91
CA THR A 228 5.21 -19.84 -4.15
C THR A 228 6.31 -18.79 -4.04
N PRO A 229 7.40 -18.96 -4.80
CA PRO A 229 8.47 -17.96 -4.89
C PRO A 229 7.97 -16.58 -5.30
N ALA A 230 6.92 -16.50 -6.14
CA ALA A 230 6.35 -15.23 -6.55
C ALA A 230 5.76 -14.46 -5.35
N GLN A 231 5.06 -15.18 -4.47
CA GLN A 231 4.47 -14.61 -3.25
C GLN A 231 5.56 -14.19 -2.26
N VAL A 232 6.54 -15.06 -2.02
CA VAL A 232 7.66 -14.76 -1.10
C VAL A 232 8.49 -13.58 -1.60
N LEU A 233 8.76 -13.47 -2.90
CA LEU A 233 9.50 -12.35 -3.47
C LEU A 233 8.76 -11.03 -3.38
N LEU A 234 7.44 -11.04 -3.64
CA LEU A 234 6.63 -9.83 -3.48
C LEU A 234 6.67 -9.33 -2.04
N GLU A 235 6.48 -10.23 -1.08
CA GLU A 235 6.52 -9.90 0.35
C GLU A 235 7.91 -9.39 0.75
N SER A 236 8.96 -10.09 0.34
CA SER A 236 10.36 -9.72 0.65
C SER A 236 10.81 -8.39 0.02
N HIS A 237 10.15 -7.95 -1.06
CA HIS A 237 10.45 -6.67 -1.72
C HIS A 237 9.73 -5.47 -1.10
N GLY A 238 8.99 -5.69 0.01
CA GLY A 238 8.31 -4.65 0.77
C GLY A 238 6.80 -4.83 0.89
N GLY A 239 6.23 -5.86 0.24
CA GLY A 239 4.83 -6.25 0.37
C GLY A 239 3.85 -5.08 0.26
N PHE A 240 2.77 -5.14 1.03
CA PHE A 240 1.81 -4.04 1.18
C PHE A 240 1.87 -3.35 2.55
N ALA A 241 2.52 -3.96 3.55
CA ALA A 241 2.58 -3.42 4.89
C ALA A 241 3.28 -2.05 4.95
N LYS A 242 2.79 -1.15 5.80
CA LYS A 242 3.42 0.17 6.09
C LYS A 242 3.97 0.23 7.52
N GLY A 243 4.21 -0.94 8.11
CA GLY A 243 4.66 -1.11 9.50
C GLY A 243 3.53 -1.11 10.53
N PHE A 244 3.91 -1.21 11.80
CA PHE A 244 3.00 -1.33 12.94
C PHE A 244 2.85 -0.03 13.74
N THR A 245 3.24 1.10 13.16
CA THR A 245 3.11 2.43 13.76
C THR A 245 2.00 3.19 13.06
N ALA A 246 0.99 3.63 13.82
CA ALA A 246 -0.06 4.49 13.30
C ALA A 246 0.52 5.85 12.89
N ARG A 247 -0.02 6.44 11.81
CA ARG A 247 0.50 7.70 11.28
C ARG A 247 -0.60 8.54 10.66
N THR A 248 -0.70 9.80 11.09
CA THR A 248 -1.57 10.80 10.47
C THR A 248 -0.77 11.66 9.51
N TYR A 249 -1.34 11.91 8.33
CA TYR A 249 -0.84 12.80 7.30
C TYR A 249 -1.74 14.02 7.23
N ASP A 250 -1.20 15.16 7.67
CA ASP A 250 -1.87 16.45 7.64
C ASP A 250 -1.33 17.31 6.49
N PRO A 251 -2.16 17.75 5.53
CA PRO A 251 -1.70 18.63 4.47
C PRO A 251 -1.22 20.01 4.96
N TYR A 252 -1.61 20.44 6.17
CA TYR A 252 -1.18 21.69 6.80
C TYR A 252 0.06 21.53 7.68
N ASP A 253 0.43 20.31 8.04
CA ASP A 253 1.66 19.96 8.77
C ASP A 253 2.35 18.77 8.07
N PRO A 254 2.97 19.00 6.90
CA PRO A 254 3.50 17.91 6.09
C PRO A 254 4.73 17.27 6.76
N PRO A 255 4.83 15.94 6.73
CA PRO A 255 5.90 15.23 7.42
C PRO A 255 7.30 15.55 6.88
N ALA A 256 8.23 15.87 7.78
CA ALA A 256 9.60 16.24 7.44
C ALA A 256 10.40 15.11 6.75
N ASP A 257 10.09 13.85 7.05
CA ASP A 257 10.73 12.66 6.46
C ASP A 257 10.15 12.28 5.07
N GLU A 258 9.16 13.01 4.55
CA GLU A 258 8.59 12.78 3.22
C GLU A 258 8.78 13.98 2.28
N PRO A 259 9.97 14.13 1.66
CA PRO A 259 10.31 15.31 0.85
C PRO A 259 9.44 15.49 -0.40
N LEU A 260 8.76 14.44 -0.83
CA LEU A 260 7.88 14.42 -2.00
C LEU A 260 6.39 14.48 -1.62
N PHE A 261 6.03 14.68 -0.35
CA PHE A 261 4.63 14.78 0.08
C PHE A 261 3.86 15.87 -0.71
N PRO A 262 2.61 15.61 -1.16
CA PRO A 262 1.82 14.37 -1.01
C PRO A 262 1.99 13.36 -2.17
N PHE A 263 3.00 13.52 -3.03
CA PHE A 263 3.23 12.70 -4.24
C PHE A 263 3.92 11.34 -3.96
N THR A 264 4.00 10.93 -2.69
CA THR A 264 4.48 9.61 -2.23
C THR A 264 3.35 8.73 -1.73
N ALA A 265 2.19 8.79 -2.42
CA ALA A 265 0.93 8.22 -1.93
C ALA A 265 0.96 6.73 -1.58
N GLY A 266 1.88 5.95 -2.15
CA GLY A 266 2.07 4.54 -1.79
C GLY A 266 2.58 4.30 -0.36
N ARG A 267 3.01 5.35 0.35
CA ARG A 267 3.32 5.32 1.79
C ARG A 267 2.07 5.41 2.66
N PHE A 268 0.99 5.97 2.14
CA PHE A 268 -0.23 6.25 2.90
C PHE A 268 -1.08 4.99 3.08
N GLY A 269 -1.01 4.03 2.17
CA GLY A 269 -1.79 2.79 2.20
C GLY A 269 -1.96 2.19 0.80
N SER A 270 -2.98 1.33 0.63
CA SER A 270 -3.32 0.69 -0.64
C SER A 270 -4.82 0.44 -0.74
N GLY A 271 -5.32 0.36 -1.97
CA GLY A 271 -6.74 0.16 -2.31
C GLY A 271 -7.42 -1.05 -1.65
N ALA A 272 -6.67 -2.11 -1.34
CA ALA A 272 -7.20 -3.30 -0.69
C ALA A 272 -7.64 -3.08 0.77
N ASN A 273 -7.23 -1.96 1.40
CA ASN A 273 -7.56 -1.65 2.78
C ASN A 273 -7.59 -0.14 3.01
N MET A 274 -8.70 0.48 2.59
CA MET A 274 -8.93 1.91 2.72
C MET A 274 -10.37 2.24 3.05
N ALA A 275 -10.60 3.36 3.72
CA ALA A 275 -11.92 3.91 3.96
C ALA A 275 -11.89 5.43 3.76
N PHE A 276 -13.06 5.99 3.44
CA PHE A 276 -13.24 7.42 3.25
C PHE A 276 -14.53 7.88 3.90
N ARG A 277 -14.52 9.12 4.42
CA ARG A 277 -15.78 9.79 4.75
C ARG A 277 -16.58 9.95 3.46
N THR A 278 -17.81 9.42 3.43
CA THR A 278 -18.65 9.36 2.22
C THR A 278 -18.81 10.74 1.56
N ALA A 279 -19.09 11.75 2.38
CA ALA A 279 -19.24 13.12 1.91
C ALA A 279 -17.96 13.68 1.26
N VAL A 280 -16.78 13.35 1.82
CA VAL A 280 -15.48 13.80 1.29
C VAL A 280 -15.17 13.11 -0.03
N LEU A 281 -15.35 11.79 -0.11
CA LEU A 281 -15.10 11.06 -1.35
C LEU A 281 -16.02 11.52 -2.49
N ARG A 282 -17.27 11.85 -2.19
CA ARG A 282 -18.19 12.48 -3.16
C ARG A 282 -17.73 13.89 -3.55
N ALA A 283 -17.30 14.71 -2.59
CA ALA A 283 -16.85 16.09 -2.85
C ALA A 283 -15.54 16.17 -3.66
N VAL A 284 -14.64 15.18 -3.57
CA VAL A 284 -13.45 15.07 -4.44
C VAL A 284 -13.78 14.53 -5.85
N GLY A 285 -15.04 14.13 -6.09
CA GLY A 285 -15.50 13.57 -7.36
C GLY A 285 -15.23 12.06 -7.53
N GLY A 286 -15.19 11.29 -6.44
CA GLY A 286 -14.95 9.84 -6.47
C GLY A 286 -13.51 9.47 -6.87
N PHE A 287 -13.31 8.35 -7.53
CA PHE A 287 -12.06 7.88 -8.16
C PHE A 287 -11.94 8.38 -9.61
N ASP A 288 -10.73 8.66 -10.14
CA ASP A 288 -10.57 9.01 -11.56
C ASP A 288 -10.86 7.77 -12.41
N PRO A 289 -11.92 7.75 -13.24
CA PRO A 289 -12.28 6.58 -14.04
C PRO A 289 -11.18 6.11 -15.00
N ALA A 290 -10.25 7.00 -15.37
CA ALA A 290 -9.14 6.68 -16.28
C ALA A 290 -7.95 6.02 -15.57
N THR A 291 -7.95 5.96 -14.23
CA THR A 291 -6.96 5.22 -13.44
C THR A 291 -7.50 3.85 -13.01
N GLY A 292 -6.66 3.04 -12.38
CA GLY A 292 -7.05 1.76 -11.81
C GLY A 292 -6.92 0.54 -12.72
N ALA A 293 -7.00 -0.63 -12.09
CA ALA A 293 -6.90 -1.91 -12.77
C ALA A 293 -8.03 -2.10 -13.79
N GLY A 294 -7.78 -2.89 -14.84
CA GLY A 294 -8.73 -3.07 -15.96
C GLY A 294 -8.66 -1.98 -17.04
N THR A 295 -8.06 -0.83 -16.74
CA THR A 295 -7.81 0.23 -17.74
C THR A 295 -6.42 0.13 -18.37
N ARG A 296 -6.13 0.99 -19.35
CA ARG A 296 -4.77 1.14 -19.90
C ARG A 296 -3.79 1.81 -18.92
N ALA A 297 -4.25 2.46 -17.87
CA ALA A 297 -3.40 3.02 -16.81
C ALA A 297 -2.85 1.97 -15.85
N ARG A 298 -3.46 0.76 -15.80
CA ARG A 298 -3.05 -0.41 -15.01
C ARG A 298 -3.15 -0.28 -13.48
N GLY A 299 -3.36 0.91 -12.91
CA GLY A 299 -3.49 1.10 -11.46
C GLY A 299 -3.42 2.58 -11.06
N GLY A 300 -3.35 2.84 -9.75
CA GLY A 300 -3.11 4.17 -9.17
C GLY A 300 -4.36 5.00 -8.89
N ASP A 301 -5.55 4.40 -8.92
CA ASP A 301 -6.80 5.05 -8.54
C ASP A 301 -6.88 5.37 -7.05
N ASP A 302 -6.47 4.43 -6.20
CA ASP A 302 -6.29 4.60 -4.76
C ASP A 302 -5.31 5.75 -4.44
N LEU A 303 -4.12 5.70 -5.04
CA LEU A 303 -3.07 6.70 -4.86
C LEU A 303 -3.56 8.10 -5.23
N TYR A 304 -4.27 8.22 -6.35
CA TYR A 304 -4.85 9.50 -6.76
C TYR A 304 -6.04 9.91 -5.89
N GLY A 305 -6.81 8.97 -5.36
CA GLY A 305 -7.82 9.21 -4.33
C GLY A 305 -7.21 9.87 -3.10
N PHE A 306 -6.15 9.29 -2.54
CA PHE A 306 -5.46 9.84 -1.36
C PHE A 306 -4.94 11.26 -1.59
N VAL A 307 -4.27 11.50 -2.73
CA VAL A 307 -3.77 12.84 -3.08
C VAL A 307 -4.90 13.86 -3.19
N ARG A 308 -6.07 13.48 -3.74
CA ARG A 308 -7.20 14.40 -3.87
C ARG A 308 -7.84 14.75 -2.54
N VAL A 309 -7.93 13.80 -1.60
CA VAL A 309 -8.39 14.06 -0.23
C VAL A 309 -7.45 15.04 0.47
N LEU A 310 -6.13 14.78 0.44
CA LEU A 310 -5.13 15.67 1.03
C LEU A 310 -5.13 17.06 0.36
N ALA A 311 -5.26 17.13 -0.96
CA ALA A 311 -5.31 18.38 -1.70
C ALA A 311 -6.57 19.22 -1.42
N GLN A 312 -7.62 18.62 -0.83
CA GLN A 312 -8.80 19.33 -0.32
C GLN A 312 -8.68 19.73 1.16
N GLY A 313 -7.51 19.56 1.78
CA GLY A 313 -7.28 19.96 3.18
C GLY A 313 -7.72 18.92 4.20
N HIS A 314 -8.17 17.74 3.77
CA HIS A 314 -8.52 16.66 4.70
C HIS A 314 -7.30 15.88 5.14
N ARG A 315 -7.34 15.37 6.38
CA ARG A 315 -6.32 14.46 6.90
C ARG A 315 -6.51 13.03 6.38
N LEU A 316 -5.41 12.29 6.34
CA LEU A 316 -5.39 10.84 6.10
C LEU A 316 -4.73 10.13 7.29
N HIS A 317 -5.28 9.00 7.74
CA HIS A 317 -4.73 8.24 8.86
C HIS A 317 -4.45 6.78 8.49
N TYR A 318 -3.21 6.34 8.62
CA TYR A 318 -2.84 4.93 8.57
C TYR A 318 -2.96 4.31 9.97
N THR A 319 -3.78 3.26 10.10
CA THR A 319 -3.95 2.48 11.32
C THR A 319 -3.50 1.02 11.11
N PRO A 320 -2.42 0.55 11.76
CA PRO A 320 -1.95 -0.82 11.61
C PRO A 320 -2.88 -1.85 12.26
N ARG A 321 -3.90 -1.40 12.99
CA ARG A 321 -4.86 -2.24 13.70
C ARG A 321 -5.97 -2.79 12.80
N ALA A 322 -6.25 -2.09 11.70
CA ALA A 322 -7.17 -2.55 10.68
C ALA A 322 -6.44 -3.50 9.73
N LEU A 323 -6.49 -4.80 10.00
CA LEU A 323 -5.77 -5.81 9.23
C LEU A 323 -6.66 -6.46 8.16
N VAL A 324 -6.11 -6.64 6.97
CA VAL A 324 -6.58 -7.63 5.99
C VAL A 324 -5.44 -8.56 5.58
N TRP A 325 -5.79 -9.81 5.29
CA TRP A 325 -4.89 -10.79 4.73
C TRP A 325 -5.09 -10.86 3.22
N HIS A 326 -4.06 -10.58 2.44
CA HIS A 326 -4.15 -10.50 0.98
C HIS A 326 -3.59 -11.75 0.31
N HIS A 327 -4.34 -12.31 -0.65
CA HIS A 327 -3.89 -13.43 -1.47
C HIS A 327 -3.00 -12.93 -2.61
N HIS A 328 -1.70 -12.94 -2.36
CA HIS A 328 -0.69 -12.62 -3.37
C HIS A 328 -0.80 -13.51 -4.60
N ARG A 329 -0.43 -12.93 -5.74
CA ARG A 329 -0.43 -13.64 -7.02
C ARG A 329 0.54 -14.82 -6.97
N GLU A 330 0.08 -15.98 -7.42
CA GLU A 330 0.81 -17.24 -7.24
C GLU A 330 1.89 -17.47 -8.30
N THR A 331 1.66 -17.01 -9.53
CA THR A 331 2.53 -17.35 -10.65
C THR A 331 3.55 -16.27 -10.95
N TRP A 332 4.71 -16.69 -11.46
CA TRP A 332 5.72 -15.78 -12.00
C TRP A 332 5.16 -14.90 -13.13
N ARG A 333 4.31 -15.50 -13.98
CA ARG A 333 3.34 -14.86 -14.90
C ARG A 333 2.81 -13.53 -14.36
N ASP A 334 2.14 -13.70 -13.25
CA ASP A 334 1.34 -12.67 -12.65
C ASP A 334 2.19 -11.64 -11.92
N LEU A 335 3.29 -12.06 -11.30
CA LEU A 335 4.27 -11.15 -10.69
C LEU A 335 4.92 -10.24 -11.73
N GLU A 336 5.27 -10.75 -12.92
CA GLU A 336 5.78 -9.90 -14.01
C GLU A 336 4.76 -8.85 -14.46
N THR A 337 3.49 -9.27 -14.56
CA THR A 337 2.38 -8.39 -14.92
C THR A 337 2.16 -7.32 -13.85
N GLN A 338 2.25 -7.71 -12.57
CA GLN A 338 2.15 -6.82 -11.43
C GLN A 338 3.30 -5.81 -11.37
N ALA A 339 4.55 -6.25 -11.56
CA ALA A 339 5.72 -5.37 -11.58
C ALA A 339 5.62 -4.29 -12.68
N PHE A 340 5.21 -4.68 -13.89
CA PHE A 340 4.91 -3.71 -14.95
C PHE A 340 3.74 -2.78 -14.56
N GLY A 341 2.67 -3.35 -14.00
CA GLY A 341 1.48 -2.64 -13.56
C GLY A 341 1.76 -1.59 -12.49
N TYR A 342 2.60 -1.89 -11.50
CA TYR A 342 3.02 -0.96 -10.45
C TYR A 342 3.77 0.23 -11.04
N GLY A 343 4.73 -0.02 -11.93
CA GLY A 343 5.43 1.05 -12.63
C GLY A 343 4.48 1.93 -13.44
N ALA A 344 3.58 1.32 -14.22
CA ALA A 344 2.60 2.04 -15.04
C ALA A 344 1.59 2.83 -14.20
N GLY A 345 1.06 2.23 -13.13
CA GLY A 345 0.12 2.88 -12.23
C GLY A 345 0.73 4.06 -11.49
N LEU A 346 1.99 3.94 -11.03
CA LEU A 346 2.74 5.02 -10.38
C LEU A 346 2.79 6.28 -11.26
N THR A 347 3.24 6.15 -12.50
CA THR A 347 3.36 7.34 -13.38
C THR A 347 2.03 7.73 -14.02
N ALA A 348 1.06 6.82 -14.15
CA ALA A 348 -0.29 7.15 -14.56
C ALA A 348 -0.98 8.06 -13.53
N TYR A 349 -0.91 7.76 -12.23
CA TYR A 349 -1.54 8.63 -11.22
C TYR A 349 -0.83 9.98 -11.14
N LEU A 350 0.51 10.04 -11.22
CA LEU A 350 1.24 11.31 -11.25
C LEU A 350 0.82 12.14 -12.47
N THR A 351 0.62 11.49 -13.61
CA THR A 351 0.07 12.14 -14.81
C THR A 351 -1.36 12.63 -14.57
N ALA A 352 -2.21 11.84 -13.92
CA ALA A 352 -3.57 12.22 -13.56
C ALA A 352 -3.60 13.46 -12.65
N VAL A 353 -2.70 13.54 -11.67
CA VAL A 353 -2.52 14.72 -10.80
C VAL A 353 -2.21 15.94 -11.66
N LEU A 354 -1.21 15.87 -12.55
CA LEU A 354 -0.80 17.02 -13.36
C LEU A 354 -1.84 17.43 -14.40
N VAL A 355 -2.52 16.48 -15.03
CA VAL A 355 -3.55 16.76 -16.06
C VAL A 355 -4.79 17.39 -15.43
N ASN A 356 -5.23 16.92 -14.26
CA ASN A 356 -6.42 17.45 -13.60
C ASN A 356 -6.12 18.67 -12.72
N ARG A 357 -4.88 18.86 -12.27
CA ARG A 357 -4.44 19.95 -11.40
C ARG A 357 -3.06 20.49 -11.82
N PRO A 358 -2.95 21.16 -12.97
CA PRO A 358 -1.67 21.69 -13.46
C PRO A 358 -1.01 22.68 -12.50
N ALA A 359 -1.79 23.35 -11.64
CA ALA A 359 -1.27 24.23 -10.58
C ALA A 359 -0.37 23.53 -9.55
N LEU A 360 -0.41 22.19 -9.45
CA LEU A 360 0.50 21.43 -8.59
C LEU A 360 1.87 21.17 -9.23
N LEU A 361 2.07 21.49 -10.50
CA LEU A 361 3.33 21.25 -11.21
C LEU A 361 4.53 21.98 -10.59
N PRO A 362 4.47 23.29 -10.23
CA PRO A 362 5.59 23.96 -9.59
C PRO A 362 5.95 23.32 -8.23
N ALA A 363 4.93 22.96 -7.45
CA ALA A 363 5.09 22.30 -6.16
C ALA A 363 5.75 20.93 -6.30
N PHE A 364 5.38 20.16 -7.32
CA PHE A 364 6.01 18.89 -7.66
C PHE A 364 7.47 19.07 -8.07
N LEU A 365 7.76 19.96 -9.03
CA LEU A 365 9.10 20.22 -9.53
C LEU A 365 10.05 20.72 -8.43
N ALA A 366 9.58 21.61 -7.55
CA ALA A 366 10.36 22.13 -6.42
C ALA A 366 10.78 21.05 -5.40
N ARG A 367 10.07 19.91 -5.36
CA ARG A 367 10.35 18.79 -4.46
C ARG A 367 11.26 17.72 -5.08
N LEU A 368 11.39 17.68 -6.41
CA LEU A 368 12.22 16.69 -7.11
C LEU A 368 13.70 16.66 -6.66
N PRO A 369 14.40 17.80 -6.44
CA PRO A 369 15.78 17.76 -5.96
C PRO A 369 15.92 17.09 -4.59
N ARG A 370 14.99 17.39 -3.66
CA ARG A 370 14.96 16.76 -2.33
C ARG A 370 14.65 15.27 -2.44
N GLY A 371 13.71 14.88 -3.31
CA GLY A 371 13.42 13.47 -3.59
C GLY A 371 14.63 12.72 -4.16
N ALA A 372 15.38 13.34 -5.07
CA ALA A 372 16.59 12.76 -5.64
C ALA A 372 17.72 12.63 -4.60
N ALA A 373 17.91 13.65 -3.74
CA ALA A 373 18.87 13.60 -2.65
C ALA A 373 18.54 12.49 -1.64
N TYR A 374 17.26 12.37 -1.26
CA TYR A 374 16.77 11.29 -0.39
C TYR A 374 16.96 9.90 -1.00
N ALA A 375 16.67 9.72 -2.30
CA ALA A 375 16.93 8.45 -2.98
C ALA A 375 18.43 8.06 -2.98
N ARG A 376 19.33 9.05 -3.10
CA ARG A 376 20.78 8.83 -3.03
C ARG A 376 21.24 8.47 -1.61
N SER A 377 20.74 9.12 -0.56
CA SER A 377 21.12 8.82 0.83
C SER A 377 20.70 7.41 1.25
N LEU A 378 19.54 6.95 0.77
CA LEU A 378 19.08 5.58 0.95
C LEU A 378 19.96 4.54 0.25
N THR A 379 20.49 4.89 -0.93
CA THR A 379 21.40 4.02 -1.70
C THR A 379 22.74 3.90 -0.99
N ALA A 380 23.29 5.02 -0.49
CA ALA A 380 24.54 5.04 0.27
C ALA A 380 24.46 4.25 1.59
N SER A 381 23.31 4.31 2.28
CA SER A 381 23.10 3.57 3.54
C SER A 381 23.04 2.05 3.30
N ARG A 382 22.40 1.62 2.20
CA ARG A 382 22.34 0.20 1.79
C ARG A 382 23.69 -0.37 1.38
N GLU A 383 24.59 0.45 0.85
CA GLU A 383 25.95 0.04 0.49
C GLU A 383 26.84 -0.10 1.74
N ALA A 384 26.66 0.74 2.75
CA ALA A 384 27.36 0.62 4.04
C ALA A 384 26.93 -0.62 4.84
N ASP A 385 25.64 -0.94 4.87
CA ASP A 385 25.10 -2.13 5.56
C ASP A 385 25.39 -3.46 4.83
N GLY A 386 25.90 -3.40 3.59
CA GLY A 386 26.27 -4.55 2.77
C GLY A 386 27.75 -4.96 2.87
N GLY A 387 28.60 -4.13 3.49
CA GLY A 387 30.06 -4.30 3.56
C GLY A 387 30.56 -4.71 4.94
N GLY A 388 30.17 -5.88 5.45
CA GLY A 388 30.59 -6.30 6.80
C GLY A 388 30.45 -7.79 7.09
N SER A 389 31.25 -8.63 6.43
CA SER A 389 31.83 -9.85 7.03
C SER A 389 32.87 -10.47 6.09
N ALA A 390 34.03 -9.82 5.96
CA ALA A 390 35.27 -10.52 5.62
C ALA A 390 36.27 -10.08 6.67
N GLY A 391 36.74 -11.04 7.46
CA GLY A 391 37.52 -10.79 8.68
C GLY A 391 38.79 -9.99 8.42
N ALA A 392 39.09 -9.10 9.36
CA ALA A 392 40.43 -8.53 9.52
C ALA A 392 40.96 -8.97 10.88
N GLY A 393 41.87 -9.94 10.87
CA GLY A 393 42.94 -10.02 11.85
C GLY A 393 44.20 -9.51 11.19
N GLY A 394 44.83 -8.50 11.78
CA GLY A 394 46.16 -8.01 11.40
C GLY A 394 46.22 -6.51 11.13
N ASP A 395 46.68 -5.77 12.12
CA ASP A 395 47.10 -4.35 12.09
C ASP A 395 48.65 -4.31 11.92
N PRO A 396 49.32 -3.16 11.73
CA PRO A 396 49.21 -2.14 10.67
C PRO A 396 50.59 -1.78 10.04
N ALA A 397 50.62 -1.10 8.88
CA ALA A 397 51.63 -0.07 8.51
C ALA A 397 51.48 0.43 7.05
N GLY A 398 51.57 1.76 6.86
CA GLY A 398 52.26 2.36 5.71
C GLY A 398 51.44 3.02 4.58
N ALA A 399 51.20 4.33 4.74
CA ALA A 399 51.31 5.47 3.81
C ALA A 399 50.92 5.41 2.29
N ASP A 400 50.23 6.50 1.90
CA ASP A 400 50.28 7.30 0.66
C ASP A 400 49.63 6.85 -0.67
N GLY A 401 48.85 7.78 -1.25
CA GLY A 401 48.61 7.90 -2.70
C GLY A 401 47.15 8.06 -3.16
N GLY A 402 46.79 9.26 -3.66
CA GLY A 402 45.48 9.58 -4.24
C GLY A 402 45.22 9.05 -5.67
N PRO A 403 44.35 9.70 -6.49
CA PRO A 403 43.04 9.17 -6.86
C PRO A 403 42.86 8.89 -8.38
N ALA A 404 41.85 8.09 -8.76
CA ALA A 404 41.00 8.21 -9.97
C ALA A 404 40.26 6.90 -10.31
N GLY A 405 39.03 6.99 -10.84
CA GLY A 405 38.39 5.89 -11.56
C GLY A 405 36.87 5.91 -11.53
N ALA A 406 36.27 6.69 -12.44
CA ALA A 406 34.84 6.64 -12.76
C ALA A 406 34.47 5.31 -13.45
N ASP A 407 33.28 4.76 -13.16
CA ASP A 407 32.38 4.21 -14.19
C ASP A 407 30.98 3.91 -13.65
N GLY A 408 29.97 4.26 -14.45
CA GLY A 408 28.60 4.50 -14.01
C GLY A 408 27.55 3.40 -14.29
N GLY A 409 26.36 3.62 -13.72
CA GLY A 409 25.11 2.93 -14.02
C GLY A 409 24.00 3.32 -13.02
N PRO A 410 22.86 3.90 -13.42
CA PRO A 410 21.94 4.57 -12.50
C PRO A 410 20.96 3.59 -11.81
N ALA A 411 20.82 3.79 -10.49
CA ALA A 411 19.88 3.11 -9.61
C ALA A 411 18.44 3.62 -9.81
N GLY A 412 17.48 2.69 -9.77
CA GLY A 412 16.05 2.98 -9.84
C GLY A 412 15.54 3.58 -8.53
N ALA A 413 14.69 4.59 -8.64
CA ALA A 413 13.99 5.20 -7.52
C ALA A 413 12.91 4.23 -7.01
N ASP A 414 13.28 3.41 -6.03
CA ASP A 414 12.35 2.65 -5.20
C ASP A 414 12.45 3.20 -3.76
N GLY A 415 11.29 3.47 -3.16
CA GLY A 415 11.16 4.06 -1.83
C GLY A 415 11.98 3.30 -0.78
N GLY A 416 12.75 4.06 0.00
CA GLY A 416 13.43 3.57 1.20
C GLY A 416 13.01 4.35 2.46
N PRO A 417 13.27 3.77 3.64
CA PRO A 417 12.68 4.16 4.91
C PRO A 417 13.40 5.32 5.61
N ALA A 418 12.72 5.87 6.62
CA ALA A 418 13.00 7.12 7.33
C ALA A 418 14.27 7.09 8.20
N GLY A 419 14.82 8.27 8.50
CA GLY A 419 15.94 8.46 9.42
C GLY A 419 15.77 9.66 10.37
N ALA A 420 16.04 9.38 11.65
CA ALA A 420 16.70 10.16 12.72
C ALA A 420 16.09 11.45 13.31
N GLY A 421 15.77 11.36 14.61
CA GLY A 421 15.71 12.43 15.63
C GLY A 421 15.84 11.78 17.02
N GLY A 422 16.78 12.25 17.85
CA GLY A 422 17.43 11.45 18.91
C GLY A 422 16.73 11.30 20.27
N GLY A 423 17.00 10.16 20.93
CA GLY A 423 16.60 9.76 22.29
C GLY A 423 17.06 8.31 22.57
N PRO A 424 17.45 7.92 23.80
CA PRO A 424 18.42 6.85 24.00
C PRO A 424 17.84 5.42 23.90
N ALA A 425 18.59 4.58 23.19
CA ALA A 425 18.69 3.12 23.26
C ALA A 425 17.49 2.31 23.84
N GLY A 426 16.60 1.88 22.94
CA GLY A 426 15.60 0.84 23.14
C GLY A 426 15.03 0.45 21.78
N ALA A 427 14.96 -0.85 21.49
CA ALA A 427 14.89 -1.46 20.16
C ALA A 427 13.61 -1.19 19.32
N ASP A 428 13.82 -1.22 17.99
CA ASP A 428 12.95 -1.55 16.84
C ASP A 428 11.76 -0.67 16.40
N VAL A 429 11.86 -0.07 15.18
CA VAL A 429 10.79 0.26 14.19
C VAL A 429 11.45 0.65 12.82
N PRO A 430 10.86 0.50 11.58
CA PRO A 430 9.84 -0.41 11.01
C PRO A 430 10.31 -1.16 9.73
N GLY A 431 9.84 -2.41 9.55
CA GLY A 431 10.15 -3.23 8.36
C GLY A 431 11.36 -4.14 8.52
N GLY A 432 11.82 -4.33 9.76
CA GLY A 432 12.85 -5.30 10.12
C GLY A 432 12.38 -6.73 9.91
N HIS A 433 12.37 -7.18 8.66
CA HIS A 433 12.83 -8.53 8.38
C HIS A 433 14.31 -8.52 8.69
N ASP A 434 14.70 -8.92 9.90
CA ASP A 434 16.09 -9.22 10.17
C ASP A 434 16.47 -10.51 9.43
N SER A 435 16.64 -10.37 8.12
CA SER A 435 17.43 -11.22 7.21
C SER A 435 17.18 -10.78 5.77
N ARG A 436 18.24 -10.25 5.15
CA ARG A 436 18.47 -10.32 3.71
C ARG A 436 18.08 -11.72 3.21
N THR A 437 17.13 -11.90 2.30
CA THR A 437 16.96 -13.26 1.71
C THR A 437 16.81 -13.28 0.19
N HIS A 438 16.10 -12.34 -0.46
CA HIS A 438 15.98 -12.40 -1.93
C HIS A 438 16.06 -11.03 -2.62
N ALA A 439 17.13 -10.81 -3.40
CA ALA A 439 17.29 -9.63 -4.24
C ALA A 439 16.18 -9.57 -5.30
N TRP A 440 15.55 -8.39 -5.45
CA TRP A 440 14.54 -8.16 -6.48
C TRP A 440 15.14 -8.42 -7.87
N PRO A 441 14.54 -9.32 -8.66
CA PRO A 441 15.09 -9.70 -9.96
C PRO A 441 15.25 -8.49 -10.89
N ARG A 442 16.42 -8.35 -11.51
CA ARG A 442 16.72 -7.27 -12.48
C ARG A 442 15.68 -7.20 -13.60
N ARG A 443 15.12 -8.35 -13.99
CA ARG A 443 14.05 -8.45 -14.98
C ARG A 443 12.77 -7.75 -14.51
N LEU A 444 12.36 -7.95 -13.25
CA LEU A 444 11.19 -7.27 -12.67
C LEU A 444 11.44 -5.77 -12.56
N SER A 445 12.63 -5.33 -12.12
CA SER A 445 12.98 -3.89 -12.10
C SER A 445 12.93 -3.27 -13.50
N ARG A 446 13.40 -3.98 -14.54
CA ARG A 446 13.30 -3.52 -15.94
C ARG A 446 11.85 -3.42 -16.40
N LEU A 447 10.99 -4.37 -16.04
CA LEU A 447 9.56 -4.32 -16.34
C LEU A 447 8.87 -3.14 -15.65
N GLN A 448 9.17 -2.92 -14.38
CA GLN A 448 8.63 -1.79 -13.61
C GLN A 448 9.06 -0.45 -14.24
N ARG A 449 10.33 -0.27 -14.59
CA ARG A 449 10.79 0.93 -15.32
C ARG A 449 10.11 1.11 -16.68
N ARG A 450 9.91 0.03 -17.44
CA ARG A 450 9.13 0.08 -18.70
C ARG A 450 7.68 0.48 -18.43
N GLY A 451 7.10 0.00 -17.34
CA GLY A 451 5.79 0.43 -16.85
C GLY A 451 5.77 1.93 -16.58
N MET A 452 6.74 2.44 -15.82
CA MET A 452 6.86 3.87 -15.51
C MET A 452 6.91 4.75 -16.77
N LEU A 453 7.67 4.36 -17.79
CA LEU A 453 7.71 5.07 -19.08
C LEU A 453 6.36 5.01 -19.83
N TYR A 454 5.61 3.91 -19.66
CA TYR A 454 4.32 3.72 -20.32
C TYR A 454 3.16 4.44 -19.62
N GLY A 455 3.17 4.55 -18.29
CA GLY A 455 2.04 5.04 -17.49
C GLY A 455 1.38 6.32 -17.98
N PRO A 456 2.11 7.40 -18.34
CA PRO A 456 1.49 8.63 -18.85
C PRO A 456 0.68 8.39 -20.13
N VAL A 457 1.24 7.61 -21.07
CA VAL A 457 0.55 7.24 -22.32
C VAL A 457 -0.64 6.32 -22.02
N GLY A 458 -0.48 5.38 -21.08
CA GLY A 458 -1.54 4.50 -20.59
C GLY A 458 -2.73 5.28 -20.06
N TYR A 459 -2.48 6.28 -19.20
CA TYR A 459 -3.48 7.18 -18.64
C TYR A 459 -4.21 7.99 -19.72
N LEU A 460 -3.46 8.67 -20.60
CA LEU A 460 -4.08 9.49 -21.66
C LEU A 460 -4.93 8.65 -22.62
N ARG A 461 -4.50 7.42 -22.92
CA ARG A 461 -5.29 6.47 -23.71
C ARG A 461 -6.54 5.99 -22.98
N ALA A 462 -6.46 5.72 -21.67
CA ALA A 462 -7.62 5.37 -20.85
C ALA A 462 -8.63 6.52 -20.82
N ARG A 463 -8.17 7.75 -20.55
CA ARG A 463 -9.00 8.96 -20.53
C ARG A 463 -9.67 9.23 -21.88
N ARG A 464 -8.96 9.01 -22.99
CA ARG A 464 -9.53 9.14 -24.34
C ARG A 464 -10.61 8.08 -24.60
N ALA A 465 -10.43 6.85 -24.13
CA ALA A 465 -11.39 5.76 -24.30
C ALA A 465 -12.70 5.98 -23.53
N LEU A 466 -12.66 6.77 -22.45
CA LEU A 466 -13.84 7.10 -21.64
C LEU A 466 -14.59 8.35 -22.12
N ARG A 467 -14.11 9.04 -23.17
CA ARG A 467 -14.82 10.21 -23.72
C ARG A 467 -16.16 9.78 -24.31
N GLY A 468 -17.25 10.36 -23.81
CA GLY A 468 -18.60 10.06 -24.26
C GLY A 468 -19.20 8.78 -23.66
N VAL A 469 -18.50 8.10 -22.75
CA VAL A 469 -19.06 6.98 -21.99
C VAL A 469 -19.88 7.56 -20.82
N PRO A 470 -21.18 7.23 -20.69
CA PRO A 470 -21.98 7.66 -19.55
C PRO A 470 -21.47 6.93 -18.30
N LEU A 471 -20.76 7.67 -17.45
CA LEU A 471 -20.33 7.18 -16.15
C LEU A 471 -21.34 7.65 -15.11
N GLY A 472 -21.78 6.76 -14.22
CA GLY A 472 -22.83 7.00 -13.23
C GLY A 472 -22.51 8.03 -12.13
N VAL A 473 -21.48 8.86 -12.32
CA VAL A 473 -21.13 9.97 -11.42
C VAL A 473 -21.68 11.27 -12.01
N SER A 474 -23.01 11.42 -12.04
CA SER A 474 -23.64 12.73 -12.23
C SER A 474 -23.67 13.45 -10.88
N GLY A 475 -22.57 14.07 -10.51
CA GLY A 475 -22.45 14.91 -9.31
C GLY A 475 -21.54 16.10 -9.60
N ALA A 476 -22.17 17.24 -9.91
CA ALA A 476 -21.60 18.57 -10.14
C ALA A 476 -20.45 18.66 -11.17
N GLY A 477 -20.81 19.18 -12.36
CA GLY A 477 -19.84 19.85 -13.21
C GLY A 477 -19.04 20.88 -12.41
N GLY A 478 -17.83 21.15 -12.88
CA GLY A 478 -16.89 22.08 -12.25
C GLY A 478 -17.46 23.48 -12.04
N ALA A 479 -18.20 23.67 -10.94
CA ALA A 479 -18.31 24.94 -10.27
C ALA A 479 -16.98 25.13 -9.52
N GLY A 480 -16.27 26.21 -9.85
CA GLY A 480 -15.00 26.55 -9.24
C GLY A 480 -15.09 26.57 -7.72
N VAL A 481 -14.59 25.51 -7.09
CA VAL A 481 -14.17 25.58 -5.69
C VAL A 481 -12.90 26.42 -5.70
N SER A 482 -13.02 27.66 -5.22
CA SER A 482 -11.89 28.53 -4.92
C SER A 482 -11.04 27.84 -3.86
N PHE A 483 -9.85 27.37 -4.24
CA PHE A 483 -8.82 26.89 -3.32
C PHE A 483 -8.02 28.08 -2.80
N ALA A 484 -8.66 28.91 -1.97
CA ALA A 484 -7.95 29.89 -1.15
C ALA A 484 -7.62 29.22 0.20
N GLY A 485 -6.42 28.66 0.35
CA GLY A 485 -5.94 28.28 1.69
C GLY A 485 -4.79 27.28 1.77
N VAL A 486 -4.65 26.32 0.86
CA VAL A 486 -3.57 25.31 0.94
C VAL A 486 -2.44 25.70 -0.02
N SER A 487 -1.53 26.53 0.46
CA SER A 487 -0.30 26.83 -0.27
C SER A 487 0.75 25.75 -0.02
N PHE A 488 0.98 24.88 -1.01
CA PHE A 488 2.11 23.94 -0.98
C PHE A 488 3.46 24.62 -1.30
N THR A 489 3.49 25.96 -1.39
CA THR A 489 4.70 26.78 -1.61
C THR A 489 5.22 27.34 -0.29
N GLY A 490 5.48 26.47 0.69
CA GLY A 490 6.22 26.82 1.91
C GLY A 490 7.72 26.83 1.67
N VAL A 491 8.22 27.72 0.80
CA VAL A 491 9.63 28.14 0.82
C VAL A 491 9.59 29.65 0.80
N SER A 492 9.57 30.26 1.99
CA SER A 492 9.99 31.66 2.11
C SER A 492 11.46 31.69 1.73
N VAL A 493 11.74 32.14 0.50
CA VAL A 493 13.05 32.66 0.16
C VAL A 493 13.14 33.95 0.97
N GLY A 494 13.94 33.92 2.04
CA GLY A 494 14.25 35.12 2.81
C GLY A 494 14.87 36.15 1.87
N ASP A 495 14.09 37.14 1.49
CA ASP A 495 14.58 38.30 0.78
C ASP A 495 15.43 39.10 1.77
N ARG A 496 16.74 39.14 1.49
CA ARG A 496 17.67 39.97 2.24
C ARG A 496 17.31 41.40 1.93
N GLY A 497 16.71 42.08 2.90
CA GLY A 497 16.40 43.50 2.85
C GLY A 497 17.58 44.32 2.35
N ASP A 498 17.37 44.93 1.19
CA ASP A 498 18.18 46.02 0.66
C ASP A 498 18.09 47.21 1.64
N GLY A 499 19.26 47.71 2.02
CA GLY A 499 19.42 48.83 2.91
C GLY A 499 19.05 50.13 2.20
N SER A 500 17.90 50.70 2.57
CA SER A 500 17.60 52.09 2.27
C SER A 500 17.93 52.97 3.48
N VAL A 501 18.92 53.82 3.24
CA VAL A 501 19.41 54.90 4.10
C VAL A 501 18.27 55.89 4.36
N GLY A 502 17.90 56.08 5.62
CA GLY A 502 17.00 57.17 6.04
C GLY A 502 17.74 58.50 6.18
N PRO A 503 17.13 59.64 5.81
CA PRO A 503 17.74 60.95 5.99
C PRO A 503 17.59 61.46 7.44
N ARG A 504 18.63 62.15 7.89
CA ARG A 504 18.69 62.92 9.14
C ARG A 504 17.81 64.17 9.05
N GLU A 505 17.08 64.45 10.12
CA GLU A 505 16.61 65.77 10.61
C GLU A 505 15.99 65.47 12.00
N GLY A 506 16.19 66.16 13.12
CA GLY A 506 16.80 67.44 13.43
C GLY A 506 15.93 68.18 14.47
N SER A 507 16.43 68.32 15.70
CA SER A 507 15.93 69.21 16.79
C SER A 507 14.60 68.81 17.48
N ARG A 508 14.38 68.92 18.80
CA ARG A 508 15.06 69.58 19.93
C ARG A 508 14.98 68.71 21.18
#